data_AF-A0A2S4UMU0-F1
#
_entry.id   AF-A0A2S4UMU0-F1
#
_cell.length_a   1.000
_cell.length_b   1.000
_cell.length_c   1.000
_cell.angle_alpha   90.00
_cell.angle_beta   90.00
_cell.angle_gamma   90.00
#
_symmetry.space_group_name_H-M   'P 1'
#
loop_
_entity.id
_entity.type
_entity.pdbx_description
1 polymer ?
#
loop_
_entity_poly.entity_id
_entity_poly.type
_entity_poly.pdbx_seq_one_letter_code
_entity_poly.pdbx_strand_id
1 'polypeptide(L)'
;MERSADAWDHSQFKDIIVKVANVELYYKSLSFYLQEQPTLLTDLLTVLVARIDHTRAVKIFQKTDNLPLIKPYLIAVQHLDLPAINEAYHDLLIEEEDYATSRDSLSNHENFDQVNLAQRLENHQFLEFRRLASLVYAKNSKLQESIGLSKDDKLFKDAMITAASSNSNGVVEELLEYFVKIGNKECFAARLYICYDLIRPDVVEDLQWRQIRAINDYTMPHRLQRMREQDTEPVEETEQEPIIGPGFGGRLMLNQGPSKGTVMGQPGGGMQS
;
A
#
# COMPACT_ATOMS: atom_id res chain seq x y z
N MET A 1 -37.44 33.58 9.80
CA MET A 1 -37.40 32.66 10.96
C MET A 1 -38.12 33.21 12.18
N GLU A 2 -38.79 34.37 12.10
CA GLU A 2 -39.49 34.97 13.25
C GLU A 2 -40.90 34.40 13.50
N ARG A 3 -41.39 33.48 12.65
CA ARG A 3 -42.69 32.80 12.79
C ARG A 3 -42.58 31.28 12.72
N SER A 4 -41.53 30.73 13.33
CA SER A 4 -41.32 29.28 13.34
C SER A 4 -42.43 28.51 14.06
N ALA A 5 -43.08 29.10 15.06
CA ALA A 5 -44.16 28.45 15.80
C ALA A 5 -45.48 28.28 14.99
N ASP A 6 -45.73 29.12 13.99
CA ASP A 6 -47.04 29.20 13.31
C ASP A 6 -47.08 28.53 11.93
N ALA A 7 -45.94 28.35 11.27
CA ALA A 7 -45.88 27.95 9.86
C ALA A 7 -44.86 26.84 9.54
N TRP A 8 -44.25 26.24 10.57
CA TRP A 8 -43.22 25.23 10.38
C TRP A 8 -43.82 23.83 10.27
N ASP A 9 -43.60 23.21 9.12
CA ASP A 9 -43.82 21.78 8.87
C ASP A 9 -42.59 21.25 8.13
N HIS A 10 -41.94 20.23 8.70
CA HIS A 10 -40.70 19.66 8.19
C HIS A 10 -40.84 19.15 6.74
N SER A 11 -41.98 18.55 6.41
CA SER A 11 -42.24 17.99 5.08
C SER A 11 -42.32 19.08 4.02
N GLN A 12 -43.12 20.13 4.28
CA GLN A 12 -43.28 21.28 3.40
C GLN A 12 -41.97 22.06 3.25
N PHE A 13 -41.20 22.17 4.34
CA PHE A 13 -39.90 22.85 4.30
C PHE A 13 -38.92 22.14 3.36
N LYS A 14 -38.88 20.80 3.36
CA LYS A 14 -38.03 20.00 2.46
C LYS A 14 -38.37 20.22 0.98
N ASP A 15 -39.64 20.38 0.65
CA ASP A 15 -40.05 20.61 -0.75
C ASP A 15 -39.75 22.03 -1.23
N ILE A 16 -39.85 23.01 -0.33
CA ILE A 16 -39.60 24.42 -0.65
C ILE A 16 -38.10 24.67 -0.76
N ILE A 17 -37.29 24.15 0.17
CA ILE A 17 -35.86 24.46 0.27
C ILE A 17 -35.12 24.05 -1.02
N VAL A 18 -35.47 22.93 -1.65
CA VAL A 18 -34.87 22.45 -2.91
C VAL A 18 -35.07 23.43 -4.08
N LYS A 19 -36.16 24.20 -4.06
CA LYS A 19 -36.50 25.16 -5.14
C LYS A 19 -35.80 26.50 -4.98
N VAL A 20 -35.10 26.72 -3.86
CA VAL A 20 -34.46 28.00 -3.56
C VAL A 20 -33.14 28.13 -4.30
N ALA A 21 -32.98 29.22 -5.05
CA ALA A 21 -31.74 29.51 -5.78
C ALA A 21 -30.61 30.03 -4.88
N ASN A 22 -30.94 30.73 -3.78
CA ASN A 22 -29.94 31.32 -2.90
C ASN A 22 -29.38 30.28 -1.91
N VAL A 23 -28.09 29.97 -2.06
CA VAL A 23 -27.38 28.99 -1.25
C VAL A 23 -27.23 29.43 0.23
N GLU A 24 -27.25 30.72 0.51
CA GLU A 24 -27.16 31.24 1.89
C GLU A 24 -28.34 30.84 2.76
N LEU A 25 -29.51 30.65 2.14
CA LEU A 25 -30.71 30.19 2.85
C LEU A 25 -30.56 28.75 3.34
N TYR A 26 -29.76 27.92 2.66
CA TYR A 26 -29.43 26.58 3.15
C TYR A 26 -28.65 26.66 4.47
N TYR A 27 -27.57 27.45 4.53
CA TYR A 27 -26.79 27.57 5.76
C TYR A 27 -27.58 28.18 6.93
N LYS A 28 -28.41 29.19 6.66
CA LYS A 28 -29.33 29.74 7.67
C LYS A 28 -30.30 28.68 8.15
N SER A 29 -30.86 27.88 7.24
CA SER A 29 -31.75 26.77 7.60
C SER A 29 -31.06 25.72 8.45
N LEU A 30 -29.80 25.36 8.15
CA LEU A 30 -29.04 24.42 8.97
C LEU A 30 -28.83 24.96 10.39
N SER A 31 -28.45 26.24 10.55
CA SER A 31 -28.32 26.84 11.88
C SER A 31 -29.65 26.84 12.66
N PHE A 32 -30.77 27.09 11.99
CA PHE A 32 -32.09 27.05 12.61
C PHE A 32 -32.50 25.65 13.05
N TYR A 33 -32.35 24.65 12.16
CA TYR A 33 -32.63 23.26 12.50
C TYR A 33 -31.72 22.73 13.61
N LEU A 34 -30.47 23.17 13.64
CA LEU A 34 -29.54 22.81 14.71
C LEU A 34 -29.92 23.42 16.08
N GLN A 35 -30.55 24.60 16.10
CA GLN A 35 -31.00 25.25 17.35
C GLN A 35 -32.33 24.70 17.87
N GLU A 36 -33.29 24.44 16.98
CA GLU A 36 -34.66 24.06 17.36
C GLU A 36 -34.88 22.55 17.37
N GLN A 37 -34.35 21.81 16.39
CA GLN A 37 -34.67 20.39 16.23
C GLN A 37 -33.53 19.57 15.59
N PRO A 38 -32.52 19.17 16.40
CA PRO A 38 -31.33 18.48 15.91
C PRO A 38 -31.64 17.16 15.21
N THR A 39 -32.62 16.38 15.68
CA THR A 39 -32.91 15.04 15.14
C THR A 39 -33.38 15.03 13.69
N LEU A 40 -34.01 16.11 13.22
CA LEU A 40 -34.52 16.23 11.84
C LEU A 40 -33.48 16.83 10.87
N LEU A 41 -32.31 17.21 11.39
CA LEU A 41 -31.25 17.81 10.59
C LEU A 41 -30.66 16.80 9.58
N THR A 42 -30.53 15.53 9.98
CA THR A 42 -30.04 14.46 9.10
C THR A 42 -30.92 14.32 7.87
N ASP A 43 -32.23 14.30 8.05
CA ASP A 43 -33.22 14.21 6.98
C ASP A 43 -33.20 15.43 6.06
N LEU A 44 -32.96 16.63 6.60
CA LEU A 44 -32.78 17.84 5.79
C LEU A 44 -31.49 17.76 4.97
N LEU A 45 -30.40 17.31 5.59
CA LEU A 45 -29.09 17.18 4.96
C LEU A 45 -29.13 16.20 3.76
N THR A 46 -29.87 15.09 3.85
CA THR A 46 -30.02 14.13 2.73
C THR A 46 -30.57 14.78 1.46
N VAL A 47 -31.52 15.69 1.58
CA VAL A 47 -32.13 16.40 0.45
C VAL A 47 -31.19 17.48 -0.11
N LEU A 48 -30.37 18.06 0.76
CA LEU A 48 -29.46 19.15 0.41
C LEU A 48 -28.10 18.69 -0.15
N VAL A 49 -27.80 17.37 -0.12
CA VAL A 49 -26.52 16.80 -0.58
C VAL A 49 -26.09 17.35 -1.94
N ALA A 50 -26.98 17.34 -2.94
CA ALA A 50 -26.59 17.67 -4.32
C ALA A 50 -26.28 19.16 -4.57
N ARG A 51 -26.61 20.06 -3.63
CA ARG A 51 -26.53 21.53 -3.85
C ARG A 51 -25.73 22.29 -2.80
N ILE A 52 -25.34 21.63 -1.71
CA ILE A 52 -24.59 22.28 -0.63
C ILE A 52 -23.09 22.19 -0.86
N ASP A 53 -22.35 23.22 -0.44
CA ASP A 53 -20.89 23.10 -0.32
C ASP A 53 -20.57 22.35 0.98
N HIS A 54 -20.18 21.09 0.81
CA HIS A 54 -19.90 20.18 1.92
C HIS A 54 -18.75 20.68 2.80
N THR A 55 -17.74 21.34 2.24
CA THR A 55 -16.59 21.84 3.00
C THR A 55 -17.01 22.96 3.97
N ARG A 56 -17.90 23.85 3.51
CA ARG A 56 -18.46 24.91 4.34
C ARG A 56 -19.42 24.36 5.39
N ALA A 57 -20.25 23.38 5.02
CA ALA A 57 -21.17 22.74 5.96
C ALA A 57 -20.40 22.08 7.12
N VAL A 58 -19.38 21.27 6.82
CA VAL A 58 -18.55 20.63 7.86
C VAL A 58 -17.90 21.65 8.78
N LYS A 59 -17.36 22.76 8.27
CA LYS A 59 -16.78 23.84 9.10
C LYS A 59 -17.79 24.48 10.06
N ILE A 60 -19.07 24.56 9.69
CA ILE A 60 -20.12 25.08 10.58
C ILE A 60 -20.38 24.08 11.70
N PHE A 61 -20.43 22.78 11.39
CA PHE A 61 -20.65 21.73 12.37
C PHE A 61 -19.45 21.50 13.29
N GLN A 62 -18.22 21.63 12.78
CA GLN A 62 -16.98 21.65 13.56
C GLN A 62 -16.99 22.79 14.59
N LYS A 63 -17.44 23.99 14.21
CA LYS A 63 -17.51 25.13 15.14
C LYS A 63 -18.57 24.99 16.23
N THR A 64 -19.54 24.11 16.02
CA THR A 64 -20.69 23.96 16.92
C THR A 64 -20.63 22.63 17.69
N ASP A 65 -19.51 21.89 17.60
CA ASP A 65 -19.26 20.60 18.25
C ASP A 65 -20.38 19.55 18.07
N ASN A 66 -21.14 19.65 16.97
CA ASN A 66 -22.29 18.77 16.67
C ASN A 66 -21.98 17.81 15.52
N LEU A 67 -20.71 17.47 15.34
CA LEU A 67 -20.25 16.54 14.29
C LEU A 67 -20.85 15.12 14.40
N PRO A 68 -21.04 14.51 15.59
CA PRO A 68 -21.58 13.15 15.67
C PRO A 68 -22.98 13.02 15.06
N LEU A 69 -23.78 14.09 15.15
CA LEU A 69 -25.15 14.14 14.63
C LEU A 69 -25.20 14.03 13.10
N ILE A 70 -24.16 14.49 12.41
CA ILE A 70 -24.07 14.48 10.94
C ILE A 70 -23.38 13.22 10.39
N LYS A 71 -23.07 12.22 11.23
CA LYS A 71 -22.38 10.99 10.81
C LYS A 71 -23.04 10.28 9.61
N PRO A 72 -24.38 10.07 9.56
CA PRO A 72 -25.02 9.45 8.39
C PRO A 72 -24.84 10.27 7.10
N TYR A 73 -24.78 11.60 7.23
CA TYR A 73 -24.52 12.50 6.13
C TYR A 73 -23.05 12.42 5.67
N LEU A 74 -22.09 12.37 6.60
CA LEU A 74 -20.68 12.20 6.24
C LEU A 74 -20.44 10.90 5.46
N ILE A 75 -21.04 9.78 5.90
CA ILE A 75 -20.96 8.49 5.20
C ILE A 75 -21.55 8.60 3.78
N ALA A 76 -22.70 9.26 3.63
CA ALA A 76 -23.33 9.44 2.32
C ALA A 76 -22.48 10.28 1.35
N VAL A 77 -21.71 11.25 1.87
CA VAL A 77 -20.91 12.18 1.07
C VAL A 77 -19.45 11.73 0.91
N GLN A 78 -19.02 10.70 1.65
CA GLN A 78 -17.64 10.19 1.67
C GLN A 78 -17.10 9.82 0.27
N HIS A 79 -17.97 9.37 -0.63
CA HIS A 79 -17.62 9.05 -2.02
C HIS A 79 -17.07 10.23 -2.85
N LEU A 80 -17.25 11.48 -2.41
CA LEU A 80 -16.71 12.67 -3.07
C LEU A 80 -15.22 12.93 -2.72
N ASP A 81 -14.67 12.20 -1.75
CA ASP A 81 -13.26 12.25 -1.33
C ASP A 81 -12.74 13.68 -1.08
N LEU A 82 -13.50 14.46 -0.31
CA LEU A 82 -13.13 15.83 0.05
C LEU A 82 -12.33 15.84 1.35
N PRO A 83 -11.21 16.58 1.44
CA PRO A 83 -10.29 16.50 2.56
C PRO A 83 -10.91 16.95 3.88
N ALA A 84 -11.72 18.02 3.85
CA ALA A 84 -12.42 18.52 5.03
C ALA A 84 -13.45 17.51 5.59
N ILE A 85 -14.03 16.67 4.73
CA ILE A 85 -15.00 15.64 5.14
C ILE A 85 -14.26 14.45 5.73
N ASN A 86 -13.22 13.99 5.05
CA ASN A 86 -12.41 12.85 5.48
C ASN A 86 -11.74 13.15 6.83
N GLU A 87 -11.16 14.33 7.01
CA GLU A 87 -10.55 14.74 8.28
C GLU A 87 -11.59 14.78 9.41
N ALA A 88 -12.73 15.44 9.20
CA ALA A 88 -13.79 15.49 10.20
C ALA A 88 -14.39 14.11 10.51
N TYR A 89 -14.47 13.23 9.52
CA TYR A 89 -14.95 11.87 9.70
C TYR A 89 -13.94 11.01 10.47
N HIS A 90 -12.65 11.11 10.16
CA HIS A 90 -11.61 10.42 10.92
C HIS A 90 -11.52 10.93 12.36
N ASP A 91 -11.69 12.23 12.60
CA ASP A 91 -11.78 12.79 13.95
C ASP A 91 -12.94 12.16 14.74
N LEU A 92 -14.12 12.05 14.14
CA LEU A 92 -15.27 11.38 14.77
C LEU A 92 -15.00 9.90 15.06
N LEU A 93 -14.37 9.19 14.13
CA LEU A 93 -14.06 7.77 14.32
C LEU A 93 -13.03 7.53 15.44
N ILE A 94 -12.13 8.50 15.66
CA ILE A 94 -11.20 8.48 16.79
C ILE A 94 -11.96 8.68 18.11
N GLU A 95 -12.92 9.61 18.16
CA GLU A 95 -13.75 9.87 19.34
C GLU A 95 -14.68 8.69 19.69
N GLU A 96 -15.24 8.02 18.68
CA GLU A 96 -16.10 6.84 18.86
C GLU A 96 -15.33 5.54 19.10
N GLU A 97 -14.00 5.58 19.01
CA GLU A 97 -13.09 4.43 19.18
C GLU A 97 -13.34 3.27 18.18
N ASP A 98 -13.95 3.54 17.02
CA ASP A 98 -14.24 2.53 16.00
C ASP A 98 -13.08 2.36 15.00
N TYR A 99 -12.19 1.41 15.31
CA TYR A 99 -11.02 1.10 14.50
C TYR A 99 -11.35 0.35 13.21
N ALA A 100 -12.46 -0.39 13.14
CA ALA A 100 -12.77 -1.24 11.99
C ALA A 100 -13.22 -0.39 10.81
N THR A 101 -14.19 0.49 11.04
CA THR A 101 -14.68 1.42 10.01
C THR A 101 -13.63 2.46 9.63
N SER A 102 -12.77 2.87 10.57
CA SER A 102 -11.62 3.74 10.28
C SER A 102 -10.63 3.09 9.32
N ARG A 103 -10.32 1.80 9.50
CA ARG A 103 -9.46 1.05 8.59
C ARG A 103 -10.03 0.97 7.17
N ASP A 104 -11.32 0.67 7.05
CA ASP A 104 -11.99 0.57 5.75
C ASP A 104 -12.11 1.92 5.07
N SER A 105 -12.32 2.99 5.84
CA SER A 105 -12.34 4.35 5.31
C SER A 105 -10.97 4.80 4.83
N LEU A 106 -9.91 4.47 5.58
CA LEU A 106 -8.52 4.78 5.25
C LEU A 106 -8.01 4.02 4.02
N SER A 107 -8.56 2.84 3.74
CA SER A 107 -8.19 2.07 2.55
C SER A 107 -8.83 2.62 1.28
N ASN A 108 -10.06 3.14 1.37
CA ASN A 108 -10.84 3.62 0.24
C ASN A 108 -10.62 5.10 -0.11
N HIS A 109 -10.26 5.94 0.87
CA HIS A 109 -10.14 7.39 0.72
C HIS A 109 -8.71 7.83 1.01
N GLU A 110 -8.09 8.57 0.10
CA GLU A 110 -6.66 8.96 0.21
C GLU A 110 -6.47 10.47 0.40
N ASN A 111 -7.50 11.27 0.11
CA ASN A 111 -7.42 12.73 0.14
C ASN A 111 -7.67 13.28 1.55
N PHE A 112 -6.65 13.28 2.40
CA PHE A 112 -6.64 13.92 3.72
C PHE A 112 -5.19 14.17 4.19
N ASP A 113 -5.02 14.91 5.30
CA ASP A 113 -3.69 15.11 5.88
C ASP A 113 -3.22 13.87 6.64
N GLN A 114 -2.55 12.98 5.91
CA GLN A 114 -2.03 11.71 6.42
C GLN A 114 -0.99 11.88 7.54
N VAL A 115 -0.18 12.94 7.49
CA VAL A 115 0.91 13.13 8.47
C VAL A 115 0.34 13.59 9.80
N ASN A 116 -0.54 14.58 9.78
CA ASN A 116 -1.15 15.11 10.99
C ASN A 116 -2.03 14.04 11.68
N LEU A 117 -2.84 13.32 10.90
CA LEU A 117 -3.64 12.23 11.43
C LEU A 117 -2.76 11.15 12.08
N ALA A 118 -1.67 10.75 11.44
CA ALA A 118 -0.77 9.74 11.98
C ALA A 118 -0.11 10.17 13.31
N GLN A 119 0.32 11.43 13.43
CA GLN A 119 0.87 11.97 14.69
C GLN A 119 -0.15 11.99 15.84
N ARG A 120 -1.44 12.23 15.53
CA ARG A 120 -2.50 12.16 16.53
C ARG A 120 -2.77 10.73 16.97
N LEU A 121 -2.77 9.79 16.02
CA LEU A 121 -3.01 8.36 16.28
C LEU A 121 -1.86 7.70 17.07
N GLU A 122 -0.62 8.17 16.91
CA GLU A 122 0.56 7.68 17.64
C GLU A 122 0.41 7.83 19.16
N ASN A 123 -0.18 8.93 19.62
CA ASN A 123 -0.36 9.22 21.04
C ASN A 123 -1.59 8.53 21.66
N HIS A 124 -2.35 7.75 20.88
CA HIS A 124 -3.59 7.15 21.36
C HIS A 124 -3.33 6.02 22.37
N GLN A 125 -4.28 5.82 23.29
CA GLN A 125 -4.18 4.80 24.34
C GLN A 125 -4.32 3.37 23.81
N PHE A 126 -5.07 3.18 22.73
CA PHE A 126 -5.29 1.87 22.11
C PHE A 126 -4.23 1.53 21.07
N LEU A 127 -3.84 0.25 21.06
CA LEU A 127 -2.82 -0.28 20.16
C LEU A 127 -3.34 -0.38 18.72
N GLU A 128 -4.65 -0.55 18.51
CA GLU A 128 -5.27 -0.61 17.20
C GLU A 128 -5.12 0.71 16.43
N PHE A 129 -5.25 1.85 17.11
CA PHE A 129 -5.07 3.17 16.50
C PHE A 129 -3.59 3.46 16.19
N ARG A 130 -2.66 3.02 17.04
CA ARG A 130 -1.21 3.12 16.73
C ARG A 130 -0.81 2.22 15.56
N ARG A 131 -1.42 1.04 15.46
CA ARG A 131 -1.28 0.16 14.30
C ARG A 131 -1.78 0.86 13.03
N LEU A 132 -2.92 1.56 13.09
CA LEU A 132 -3.39 2.38 11.97
C LEU A 132 -2.40 3.50 11.65
N ALA A 133 -1.83 4.20 12.64
CA ALA A 133 -0.80 5.21 12.42
C ALA A 133 0.41 4.66 11.64
N SER A 134 0.91 3.47 12.03
CA SER A 134 1.98 2.78 11.31
C SER A 134 1.61 2.49 9.84
N LEU A 135 0.37 2.05 9.58
CA LEU A 135 -0.13 1.82 8.22
C LEU A 135 -0.22 3.11 7.40
N VAL A 136 -0.67 4.22 8.01
CA VAL A 136 -0.71 5.54 7.36
C VAL A 136 0.69 6.00 7.00
N TYR A 137 1.65 5.91 7.93
CA TYR A 137 3.05 6.25 7.65
C TYR A 137 3.68 5.37 6.56
N ALA A 138 3.32 4.08 6.53
CA ALA A 138 3.76 3.16 5.49
C ALA A 138 3.22 3.57 4.10
N LYS A 139 1.94 3.95 4.00
CA LYS A 139 1.36 4.49 2.76
C LYS A 139 2.06 5.78 2.31
N ASN A 140 2.41 6.66 3.25
CA ASN A 140 3.07 7.93 2.96
C ASN A 140 4.60 7.83 2.77
N SER A 141 5.14 6.63 2.55
CA SER A 141 6.58 6.36 2.38
C SER A 141 7.48 6.79 3.55
N LYS A 142 6.92 7.11 4.72
CA LYS A 142 7.65 7.44 5.95
C LYS A 142 7.97 6.19 6.76
N LEU A 143 8.83 5.36 6.16
CA LEU A 143 9.08 4.00 6.62
C LEU A 143 9.84 3.94 7.95
N GLN A 144 10.76 4.89 8.19
CA GLN A 144 11.55 4.94 9.42
C GLN A 144 10.68 5.25 10.64
N GLU A 145 9.77 6.23 10.54
CA GLU A 145 8.82 6.59 11.59
C GLU A 145 7.85 5.43 11.87
N SER A 146 7.33 4.80 10.81
CA SER A 146 6.43 3.63 10.93
C SER A 146 7.09 2.44 11.64
N ILE A 147 8.35 2.15 11.30
CA ILE A 147 9.10 1.05 11.91
C ILE A 147 9.49 1.39 13.36
N GLY A 148 9.84 2.65 13.66
CA GLY A 148 10.09 3.12 15.02
C GLY A 148 8.88 2.87 15.93
N LEU A 149 7.71 3.33 15.50
CA LEU A 149 6.45 3.11 16.23
C LEU A 149 6.16 1.61 16.44
N SER A 150 6.36 0.81 15.38
CA SER A 150 6.13 -0.64 15.46
C SER A 150 7.13 -1.36 16.39
N LYS A 151 8.37 -0.85 16.52
CA LYS A 151 9.38 -1.34 17.45
C LYS A 151 8.95 -1.04 18.90
N ASP A 152 8.41 0.15 19.15
CA ASP A 152 7.94 0.57 20.49
C ASP A 152 6.72 -0.23 20.95
N ASP A 153 5.75 -0.44 20.06
CA ASP A 153 4.54 -1.21 20.34
C ASP A 153 4.74 -2.74 20.28
N LYS A 154 5.97 -3.20 19.94
CA LYS A 154 6.32 -4.63 19.77
C LYS A 154 5.45 -5.36 18.74
N LEU A 155 4.94 -4.62 17.75
CA LEU A 155 4.06 -5.14 16.71
C LEU A 155 4.87 -5.63 15.51
N PHE A 156 5.56 -6.74 15.70
CA PHE A 156 6.58 -7.21 14.76
C PHE A 156 6.01 -7.65 13.39
N LYS A 157 4.77 -8.12 13.34
CA LYS A 157 4.12 -8.53 12.07
C LYS A 157 3.97 -7.37 11.10
N ASP A 158 3.48 -6.23 11.57
CA ASP A 158 3.28 -5.06 10.72
C ASP A 158 4.60 -4.39 10.38
N ALA A 159 5.55 -4.35 11.31
CA ALA A 159 6.92 -3.92 11.02
C ALA A 159 7.54 -4.72 9.85
N MET A 160 7.31 -6.04 9.81
CA MET A 160 7.80 -6.90 8.73
C MET A 160 7.09 -6.63 7.40
N ILE A 161 5.78 -6.39 7.41
CA ILE A 161 5.03 -6.08 6.18
C ILE A 161 5.46 -4.71 5.65
N THR A 162 5.55 -3.69 6.51
CA THR A 162 6.01 -2.34 6.13
C THR A 162 7.44 -2.36 5.58
N ALA A 163 8.33 -3.14 6.20
CA ALA A 163 9.69 -3.29 5.72
C ALA A 163 9.82 -4.21 4.49
N ALA A 164 8.76 -4.93 4.10
CA ALA A 164 8.70 -5.60 2.80
C ALA A 164 8.26 -4.61 1.72
N SER A 165 7.24 -3.80 2.02
CA SER A 165 6.76 -2.72 1.15
C SER A 165 7.82 -1.64 0.89
N SER A 166 8.80 -1.47 1.79
CA SER A 166 9.87 -0.47 1.63
C SER A 166 10.87 -0.77 0.51
N ASN A 167 10.98 -2.02 0.08
CA ASN A 167 11.93 -2.49 -0.93
C ASN A 167 13.39 -2.02 -0.71
N SER A 168 13.80 -1.80 0.54
CA SER A 168 15.10 -1.24 0.89
C SER A 168 15.92 -2.19 1.77
N ASN A 169 17.01 -2.73 1.20
CA ASN A 169 17.86 -3.72 1.88
C ASN A 169 18.38 -3.21 3.23
N GLY A 170 18.79 -1.94 3.32
CA GLY A 170 19.32 -1.37 4.57
C GLY A 170 18.30 -1.37 5.72
N VAL A 171 17.02 -1.08 5.44
CA VAL A 171 15.96 -1.09 6.46
C VAL A 171 15.64 -2.52 6.90
N VAL A 172 15.69 -3.47 5.97
CA VAL A 172 15.50 -4.90 6.23
C VAL A 172 16.62 -5.43 7.14
N GLU A 173 17.87 -5.09 6.84
CA GLU A 173 19.04 -5.50 7.61
C GLU A 173 19.03 -4.88 9.03
N GLU A 174 18.71 -3.60 9.16
CA GLU A 174 18.59 -2.94 10.48
C GLU A 174 17.52 -3.60 11.36
N LEU A 175 16.37 -3.94 10.77
CA LEU A 175 15.30 -4.64 11.49
C LEU A 175 15.70 -6.08 11.86
N LEU A 176 16.48 -6.74 11.01
CA LEU A 176 17.02 -8.08 11.27
C LEU A 176 17.99 -8.05 12.46
N GLU A 177 18.93 -7.10 12.49
CA GLU A 177 19.82 -6.88 13.64
C GLU A 177 19.07 -6.59 14.93
N TYR A 178 17.97 -5.83 14.85
CA TYR A 178 17.12 -5.54 15.99
C TYR A 178 16.45 -6.80 16.57
N PHE A 179 15.89 -7.68 15.74
CA PHE A 179 15.31 -8.95 16.21
C PHE A 179 16.33 -9.87 16.86
N VAL A 180 17.53 -9.87 16.29
CA VAL A 180 18.69 -10.62 16.78
C VAL A 180 19.13 -10.10 18.16
N LYS A 181 19.15 -8.78 18.38
CA LYS A 181 19.42 -8.17 19.71
C LYS A 181 18.36 -8.48 20.75
N ILE A 182 17.09 -8.52 20.36
CA ILE A 182 15.96 -8.90 21.25
C ILE A 182 16.01 -10.39 21.59
N GLY A 183 16.57 -11.22 20.72
CA GLY A 183 16.62 -12.68 20.88
C GLY A 183 15.31 -13.39 20.53
N ASN A 184 14.38 -12.71 19.83
CA ASN A 184 13.14 -13.33 19.34
C ASN A 184 13.39 -14.07 18.02
N LYS A 185 13.60 -15.39 18.14
CA LYS A 185 14.00 -16.27 17.02
C LYS A 185 12.88 -16.50 16.00
N GLU A 186 11.62 -16.46 16.44
CA GLU A 186 10.46 -16.69 15.57
C GLU A 186 10.24 -15.52 14.61
N CYS A 187 10.39 -14.28 15.11
CA CYS A 187 10.29 -13.08 14.26
C CYS A 187 11.45 -13.00 13.26
N PHE A 188 12.64 -13.46 13.66
CA PHE A 188 13.78 -13.57 12.74
C PHE A 188 13.49 -14.54 11.59
N ALA A 189 12.96 -15.74 11.89
CA ALA A 189 12.58 -16.72 10.87
C ALA A 189 11.47 -16.20 9.94
N ALA A 190 10.44 -15.57 10.51
CA ALA A 190 9.36 -14.96 9.75
C ALA A 190 9.88 -13.85 8.82
N ARG A 191 10.86 -13.06 9.26
CA ARG A 191 11.46 -11.99 8.45
C ARG A 191 12.19 -12.54 7.22
N LEU A 192 12.96 -13.61 7.40
CA LEU A 192 13.66 -14.29 6.30
C LEU A 192 12.70 -14.76 5.20
N TYR A 193 11.48 -15.13 5.58
CA TYR A 193 10.46 -15.57 4.63
C TYR A 193 9.70 -14.41 3.97
N ILE A 194 9.28 -13.41 4.76
CA ILE A 194 8.51 -12.27 4.25
C ILE A 194 9.35 -11.39 3.31
N CYS A 195 10.66 -11.32 3.52
CA CYS A 195 11.57 -10.51 2.70
C CYS A 195 12.63 -11.33 1.98
N TYR A 196 12.23 -12.48 1.46
CA TYR A 196 13.12 -13.39 0.74
C TYR A 196 13.97 -12.69 -0.34
N ASP A 197 13.33 -11.88 -1.19
CA ASP A 197 13.96 -11.24 -2.35
C ASP A 197 14.93 -10.10 -1.97
N LEU A 198 14.69 -9.47 -0.82
CA LEU A 198 15.37 -8.25 -0.38
C LEU A 198 16.63 -8.51 0.45
N ILE A 199 16.73 -9.69 1.04
CA ILE A 199 17.77 -10.01 1.99
C ILE A 199 19.03 -10.46 1.25
N ARG A 200 20.20 -9.99 1.70
CA ARG A 200 21.48 -10.51 1.17
C ARG A 200 21.87 -11.78 1.93
N PRO A 201 22.27 -12.84 1.21
CA PRO A 201 22.59 -14.13 1.83
C PRO A 201 23.80 -13.99 2.77
N ASP A 202 24.81 -13.22 2.34
CA ASP A 202 26.04 -12.96 3.09
C ASP A 202 25.77 -12.39 4.49
N VAL A 203 24.80 -11.48 4.60
CA VAL A 203 24.44 -10.82 5.88
C VAL A 203 23.76 -11.81 6.82
N VAL A 204 22.89 -12.69 6.28
CA VAL A 204 22.22 -13.73 7.09
C VAL A 204 23.25 -14.72 7.64
N GLU A 205 24.21 -15.12 6.83
CA GLU A 205 25.26 -16.05 7.24
C GLU A 205 26.22 -15.42 8.25
N ASP A 206 26.60 -14.15 8.06
CA ASP A 206 27.43 -13.42 9.04
C ASP A 206 26.71 -13.26 10.38
N LEU A 207 25.41 -12.91 10.38
CA LEU A 207 24.63 -12.83 11.61
C LEU A 207 24.47 -14.19 12.29
N GLN A 208 24.27 -15.25 11.52
CA GLN A 208 24.21 -16.62 12.02
C GLN A 208 25.55 -17.06 12.64
N TRP A 209 26.67 -16.73 12.00
CA TRP A 209 28.02 -17.03 12.49
C TRP A 209 28.41 -16.19 13.71
N ARG A 210 27.93 -14.94 13.82
CA ARG A 210 28.18 -14.12 15.01
C ARG A 210 27.34 -14.55 16.21
N GLN A 211 26.12 -15.06 15.99
CA GLN A 211 25.16 -15.38 17.05
C GLN A 211 24.88 -16.89 17.21
N ILE A 212 25.96 -17.68 17.14
CA ILE A 212 26.10 -19.15 17.11
C ILE A 212 25.13 -20.01 17.94
N ARG A 213 24.43 -19.51 18.95
CA ARG A 213 23.86 -20.41 19.98
C ARG A 213 22.44 -20.94 19.74
N ALA A 214 21.65 -20.42 18.79
CA ALA A 214 20.30 -20.97 18.54
C ALA A 214 19.57 -20.55 17.24
N ILE A 215 20.22 -19.81 16.34
CA ILE A 215 19.56 -19.25 15.13
C ILE A 215 19.72 -20.18 13.92
N ASN A 216 20.68 -21.10 13.97
CA ASN A 216 21.00 -22.01 12.87
C ASN A 216 19.76 -22.75 12.36
N ASP A 217 19.00 -23.41 13.25
CA ASP A 217 17.82 -24.19 12.89
C ASP A 217 16.74 -23.37 12.16
N TYR A 218 16.65 -22.07 12.45
CA TYR A 218 15.68 -21.15 11.83
C TYR A 218 16.15 -20.62 10.47
N THR A 219 17.46 -20.57 10.23
CA THR A 219 18.06 -20.14 8.95
C THR A 219 18.12 -21.24 7.90
N MET A 220 18.09 -22.51 8.33
CA MET A 220 18.28 -23.66 7.44
C MET A 220 17.27 -23.71 6.28
N PRO A 221 15.95 -23.48 6.47
CA PRO A 221 15.00 -23.50 5.36
C PRO A 221 15.30 -22.44 4.29
N HIS A 222 15.67 -21.22 4.72
CA HIS A 222 16.04 -20.13 3.81
C HIS A 222 17.31 -20.49 3.00
N ARG A 223 18.33 -21.04 3.67
CA ARG A 223 19.55 -21.49 3.00
C ARG A 223 19.27 -22.58 1.96
N LEU A 224 18.50 -23.60 2.34
CA LEU A 224 18.15 -24.70 1.43
C LEU A 224 17.38 -24.20 0.21
N GLN A 225 16.49 -23.22 0.38
CA GLN A 225 15.75 -22.62 -0.73
C GLN A 225 16.69 -21.87 -1.69
N ARG A 226 17.62 -21.06 -1.16
CA ARG A 226 18.65 -20.38 -1.97
C ARG A 226 19.53 -21.35 -2.77
N MET A 227 19.95 -22.44 -2.14
CA MET A 227 20.77 -23.47 -2.79
C MET A 227 20.00 -24.15 -3.93
N ARG A 228 18.70 -24.44 -3.74
CA ARG A 228 17.85 -24.99 -4.80
C ARG A 228 17.67 -24.03 -5.97
N GLU A 229 17.51 -22.74 -5.71
CA GLU A 229 17.40 -21.73 -6.76
C GLU A 229 18.69 -21.63 -7.58
N GLN A 230 19.86 -21.63 -6.93
CA GLN A 230 21.15 -21.70 -7.63
C GLN A 230 21.31 -22.96 -8.49
N ASP A 231 20.77 -24.10 -8.05
CA ASP A 231 20.83 -25.36 -8.81
C ASP A 231 19.77 -25.44 -9.93
N THR A 232 18.72 -24.62 -9.88
CA THR A 232 17.58 -24.66 -10.83
C THR A 232 17.59 -23.51 -11.83
N GLU A 233 18.23 -22.38 -11.53
CA GLU A 233 18.63 -21.43 -12.56
C GLU A 233 19.61 -22.17 -13.48
N PRO A 234 19.24 -22.46 -14.75
CA PRO A 234 20.25 -22.89 -15.69
C PRO A 234 21.26 -21.75 -15.72
N VAL A 235 22.50 -22.04 -15.31
CA VAL A 235 23.63 -21.18 -15.63
C VAL A 235 23.42 -20.83 -17.10
N GLU A 236 23.11 -19.56 -17.40
CA GLU A 236 23.24 -19.06 -18.74
C GLU A 236 24.72 -19.28 -19.05
N GLU A 237 25.01 -20.44 -19.63
CA GLU A 237 26.22 -20.69 -20.36
C GLU A 237 26.20 -19.58 -21.40
N THR A 238 26.84 -18.47 -21.04
CA THR A 238 27.26 -17.45 -21.99
C THR A 238 27.84 -18.23 -23.14
N GLU A 239 27.07 -18.28 -24.24
CA GLU A 239 27.53 -18.84 -25.49
C GLU A 239 28.86 -18.14 -25.74
N GLN A 240 29.95 -18.87 -25.53
CA GLN A 240 31.26 -18.42 -25.95
C GLN A 240 31.17 -18.44 -27.47
N GLU A 241 30.72 -17.34 -28.06
CA GLU A 241 30.81 -17.13 -29.49
C GLU A 241 32.29 -17.34 -29.85
N PRO A 242 32.64 -18.37 -30.63
CA PRO A 242 34.01 -18.51 -31.07
C PRO A 242 34.31 -17.29 -31.95
N ILE A 243 35.23 -16.45 -31.50
CA ILE A 243 35.74 -15.31 -32.27
C ILE A 243 36.48 -15.89 -33.49
N ILE A 244 35.73 -16.23 -34.54
CA ILE A 244 36.27 -16.57 -35.85
C ILE A 244 36.39 -15.25 -36.62
N GLY A 245 37.51 -14.57 -36.40
CA GLY A 245 37.99 -13.52 -37.31
C GLY A 245 38.49 -14.16 -38.62
N PRO A 246 38.19 -13.58 -39.79
CA PRO A 246 38.52 -14.19 -41.07
C PRO A 246 39.99 -13.96 -41.41
N GLY A 247 40.77 -15.04 -41.46
CA GLY A 247 42.07 -15.05 -42.12
C GLY A 247 43.15 -15.73 -41.30
N PHE A 248 43.44 -16.99 -41.63
CA PHE A 248 44.76 -17.37 -42.13
C PHE A 248 44.71 -18.83 -42.58
N GLY A 249 45.30 -19.10 -43.74
CA GLY A 249 45.16 -20.35 -44.47
C GLY A 249 45.79 -21.54 -43.76
N GLY A 250 45.22 -22.71 -44.03
CA GLY A 250 45.72 -23.96 -43.47
C GLY A 250 44.83 -25.14 -43.81
N ARG A 251 44.69 -25.41 -45.10
CA ARG A 251 44.11 -26.61 -45.73
C ARG A 251 44.26 -27.87 -44.86
N LEU A 252 43.20 -28.24 -44.14
CA LEU A 252 43.07 -29.59 -43.54
C LEU A 252 42.35 -30.48 -44.55
N MET A 253 43.18 -31.24 -45.25
CA MET A 253 42.85 -32.24 -46.25
C MET A 253 41.87 -33.27 -45.68
N LEU A 254 40.70 -33.39 -46.30
CA LEU A 254 39.78 -34.49 -46.11
C LEU A 254 40.38 -35.74 -46.79
N ASN A 255 41.12 -36.58 -46.06
CA ASN A 255 41.59 -37.85 -46.60
C ASN A 255 40.45 -38.87 -46.56
N GLN A 256 40.09 -39.33 -47.76
CA GLN A 256 39.02 -40.26 -48.09
C GLN A 256 39.26 -41.67 -47.52
N GLY A 257 38.20 -42.29 -47.01
CA GLY A 257 38.08 -43.75 -47.00
C GLY A 257 37.76 -44.28 -48.41
N PRO A 258 38.17 -45.51 -48.78
CA PRO A 258 38.11 -45.97 -50.15
C PRO A 258 36.71 -46.55 -50.46
N SER A 259 36.02 -45.98 -51.45
CA SER A 259 35.02 -46.76 -52.19
C SER A 259 35.01 -46.32 -53.65
N LYS A 260 35.51 -47.23 -54.48
CA LYS A 260 35.45 -47.19 -55.94
C LYS A 260 33.99 -47.11 -56.39
N GLY A 261 33.70 -46.19 -57.32
CA GLY A 261 32.38 -46.09 -57.93
C GLY A 261 32.29 -45.05 -59.05
N THR A 262 33.10 -45.23 -60.09
CA THR A 262 32.68 -45.05 -61.50
C THR A 262 32.07 -43.69 -61.92
N VAL A 263 32.97 -42.79 -62.34
CA VAL A 263 32.91 -41.90 -63.53
C VAL A 263 32.01 -42.49 -64.64
N MET A 264 31.13 -41.81 -65.38
CA MET A 264 31.13 -40.48 -66.03
C MET A 264 29.75 -40.29 -66.68
N GLY A 265 29.37 -39.06 -67.02
CA GLY A 265 28.40 -38.87 -68.10
C GLY A 265 27.75 -37.49 -68.13
N GLN A 266 28.40 -36.52 -68.79
CA GLN A 266 27.71 -35.36 -69.34
C GLN A 266 28.03 -35.31 -70.85
N PRO A 267 27.04 -35.26 -71.75
CA PRO A 267 27.28 -35.13 -73.17
C PRO A 267 27.16 -33.65 -73.59
N GLY A 268 27.88 -33.29 -74.65
CA GLY A 268 27.48 -32.15 -75.48
C GLY A 268 28.65 -31.31 -76.00
N GLY A 269 29.07 -31.60 -77.24
CA GLY A 269 29.96 -30.71 -77.99
C GLY A 269 30.42 -31.38 -79.28
N GLY A 270 29.64 -31.21 -80.35
CA GLY A 270 29.80 -31.96 -81.60
C GLY A 270 30.95 -31.51 -82.50
N MET A 271 31.35 -32.50 -83.31
CA MET A 271 31.52 -32.45 -84.77
C MET A 271 32.88 -32.11 -85.39
N GLN A 272 33.13 -32.86 -86.48
CA GLN A 272 34.17 -32.79 -87.53
C GLN A 272 35.39 -33.69 -87.28
N SER A 273 35.76 -34.67 -88.12
CA SER A 273 35.32 -35.10 -89.46
C SER A 273 35.69 -36.58 -89.67
#